data_AF-A0A1M6X0X2-F1
#
_entry.id   AF-A0A1M6X0X2-F1
#
_cell.length_a   1.000
_cell.length_b   1.000
_cell.length_c   1.000
_cell.angle_alpha   90.00
_cell.angle_beta   90.00
_cell.angle_gamma   90.00
#
_symmetry.space_group_name_H-M   'P 1'
#
loop_
_entity.id
_entity.type
_entity.pdbx_description
1 polymer ?
#
loop_
_entity_poly.entity_id
_entity_poly.type
_entity_poly.pdbx_seq_one_letter_code
_entity_poly.pdbx_strand_id
1 'polypeptide(L)'
;MGPDCCRPGRYQTRELRWSVPDPVAAPLLYRDPVANLPRSPFFRARPQPGNAARSYVLAALVIGGVTTLSIAAWPLPPFLWELLPERSRDLLGQVPALRAGAAALALAALLTAAAVGRLWRFLPTGLGWRILGAWAVAVLLVAFIVAALWLVLGLPGLDTTPTVSPKALDSIATRAFAIVAGLGGVALLVIAYQRQSGEQTRLFTERFTTAVGQLGEDQPAVRLGGVHALAHLADDAPTPGLRQMCVDVLCAYLRNPGPDDLPQGSTDDQKQTHHDRVVEHAAMREVRLTIARTISHRLRTPTPWQDCDYDFTGVTFESPLDLNGAVCQGRMTFVKTTFTSDAGFGDVTFTGDAD
;
A
#
# COMPACT_ATOMS: atom_id res chain seq x y z
N MET A 1 42.00 -64.50 43.70
CA MET A 1 41.01 -63.99 44.66
C MET A 1 40.10 -63.01 43.92
N GLY A 2 38.86 -63.45 43.62
CA GLY A 2 37.64 -62.70 43.28
C GLY A 2 37.61 -61.68 42.12
N PRO A 3 36.77 -61.92 41.09
CA PRO A 3 36.14 -60.84 40.33
C PRO A 3 34.64 -60.68 40.68
N ASP A 4 34.22 -59.42 40.68
CA ASP A 4 32.95 -58.87 40.19
C ASP A 4 31.62 -59.38 40.76
N CYS A 5 31.03 -58.55 41.64
CA CYS A 5 29.58 -58.50 41.86
C CYS A 5 29.00 -57.18 41.35
N CYS A 6 28.11 -57.30 40.36
CA CYS A 6 27.16 -56.29 39.91
C CYS A 6 26.29 -55.70 41.04
N ARG A 7 25.99 -54.40 40.96
CA ARG A 7 24.68 -53.82 41.33
C ARG A 7 24.43 -52.50 40.57
N PRO A 8 23.36 -52.39 39.77
CA PRO A 8 22.87 -51.10 39.31
C PRO A 8 21.90 -50.49 40.33
N GLY A 9 22.08 -49.20 40.63
CA GLY A 9 21.25 -48.43 41.55
C GLY A 9 19.84 -48.18 41.01
N ARG A 10 18.83 -48.37 41.86
CA ARG A 10 17.44 -48.02 41.57
C ARG A 10 17.27 -46.50 41.68
N TYR A 11 16.85 -45.86 40.59
CA TYR A 11 16.29 -44.52 40.64
C TYR A 11 14.83 -44.62 41.11
N GLN A 12 14.53 -44.10 42.30
CA GLN A 12 13.15 -43.84 42.71
C GLN A 12 12.70 -42.52 42.10
N THR A 13 11.80 -42.57 41.12
CA THR A 13 11.03 -41.42 40.65
C THR A 13 10.01 -41.04 41.73
N ARG A 14 10.23 -39.90 42.37
CA ARG A 14 9.31 -39.28 43.33
C ARG A 14 8.26 -38.50 42.53
N GLU A 15 7.05 -39.05 42.40
CA GLU A 15 5.92 -38.33 41.80
C GLU A 15 5.57 -37.12 42.66
N LEU A 16 5.90 -35.91 42.18
CA LEU A 16 5.39 -34.65 42.72
C LEU A 16 3.98 -34.45 42.19
N ARG A 17 3.00 -34.79 43.01
CA ARG A 17 1.57 -34.52 42.77
C ARG A 17 1.32 -33.02 42.98
N TRP A 18 1.18 -32.27 41.90
CA TRP A 18 0.73 -30.88 41.94
C TRP A 18 -0.77 -30.83 42.21
N SER A 19 -1.14 -30.26 43.36
CA SER A 19 -2.53 -29.94 43.70
C SER A 19 -2.94 -28.70 42.89
N VAL A 20 -3.89 -28.86 41.96
CA VAL A 20 -4.56 -27.73 41.30
C VAL A 20 -5.57 -27.13 42.30
N PRO A 21 -5.51 -25.83 42.64
CA PRO A 21 -6.55 -25.22 43.45
C PRO A 21 -7.84 -25.00 42.63
N ASP A 22 -8.99 -25.22 43.27
CA ASP A 22 -10.33 -25.10 42.71
C ASP A 22 -10.61 -23.73 42.05
N PRO A 23 -11.34 -23.69 40.91
CA PRO A 23 -11.63 -22.46 40.18
C PRO A 23 -12.94 -21.85 40.67
N VAL A 24 -12.97 -21.21 41.85
CA VAL A 24 -14.14 -20.41 42.24
C VAL A 24 -13.73 -19.12 42.95
N ALA A 25 -14.16 -18.00 42.33
CA ALA A 25 -14.29 -16.64 42.86
C ALA A 25 -13.05 -15.73 42.93
N ALA A 26 -12.76 -15.06 41.80
CA ALA A 26 -12.29 -13.68 41.80
C ALA A 26 -12.87 -12.95 40.57
N PRO A 27 -13.65 -11.86 40.72
CA PRO A 27 -14.08 -11.07 39.58
C PRO A 27 -12.89 -10.23 39.12
N LEU A 28 -12.15 -10.73 38.12
CA LEU A 28 -11.18 -9.92 37.40
C LEU A 28 -11.95 -8.89 36.58
N LEU A 29 -11.92 -7.64 37.04
CA LEU A 29 -12.10 -6.46 36.21
C LEU A 29 -11.00 -6.50 35.14
N TYR A 30 -11.31 -7.12 33.99
CA TYR A 30 -10.52 -7.00 32.77
C TYR A 30 -10.59 -5.54 32.31
N ARG A 31 -9.62 -4.76 32.76
CA ARG A 31 -9.44 -3.36 32.36
C ARG A 31 -8.65 -3.40 31.05
N ASP A 32 -9.33 -3.15 29.94
CA ASP A 32 -8.74 -3.04 28.61
C ASP A 32 -7.50 -2.12 28.66
N PRO A 33 -6.27 -2.62 28.45
CA PRO A 33 -5.05 -1.82 28.55
C PRO A 33 -4.90 -0.81 27.39
N VAL A 34 -5.80 -0.85 26.40
CA VAL A 34 -5.75 0.01 25.21
C VAL A 34 -6.64 1.26 25.35
N ALA A 35 -7.49 1.33 26.38
CA ALA A 35 -8.48 2.41 26.51
C ALA A 35 -7.88 3.79 26.87
N ASN A 36 -6.64 3.83 27.38
CA ASN A 36 -6.02 5.05 27.92
C ASN A 36 -4.68 5.42 27.26
N LEU A 37 -4.40 4.94 26.04
CA LEU A 37 -3.29 5.50 25.27
C LEU A 37 -3.64 6.93 24.86
N PRO A 38 -2.83 7.96 25.24
CA PRO A 38 -3.03 9.30 24.74
C PRO A 38 -2.93 9.26 23.22
N ARG A 39 -4.02 9.65 22.54
CA ARG A 39 -4.02 9.85 21.09
C ARG A 39 -2.99 10.95 20.79
N SER A 40 -1.78 10.55 20.40
CA SER A 40 -0.76 11.50 19.97
C SER A 40 -1.28 12.25 18.72
N PRO A 41 -1.11 13.57 18.64
CA PRO A 41 -1.67 14.39 17.56
C PRO A 41 -0.99 14.18 16.19
N PHE A 42 -0.12 13.17 16.08
CA PHE A 42 0.80 12.98 14.95
C PHE A 42 0.43 11.85 13.98
N PHE A 43 -0.66 11.10 14.22
CA PHE A 43 -1.32 10.34 13.15
C PHE A 43 -2.03 11.29 12.17
N ARG A 44 -1.29 12.25 11.61
CA ARG A 44 -1.74 13.02 10.46
C ARG A 44 -1.57 12.08 9.28
N ALA A 45 -2.67 11.46 8.86
CA ALA A 45 -2.72 10.64 7.66
C ALA A 45 -2.16 11.48 6.50
N ARG A 46 -0.89 11.24 6.11
CA ARG A 46 -0.37 11.77 4.85
C ARG A 46 -1.32 11.25 3.76
N PRO A 47 -1.78 12.08 2.81
CA PRO A 47 -2.57 11.60 1.69
C PRO A 47 -1.74 10.52 0.97
N GLN A 48 -2.17 9.26 1.06
CA GLN A 48 -1.46 8.15 0.44
C GLN A 48 -1.31 8.42 -1.07
N PRO A 49 -0.07 8.49 -1.60
CA PRO A 49 0.13 8.68 -3.05
C PRO A 49 -0.28 7.44 -3.87
N GLY A 50 -0.69 6.33 -3.22
CA GLY A 50 -1.05 5.06 -3.86
C GLY A 50 -2.27 5.13 -4.80
N ASN A 51 -3.15 6.12 -4.65
CA ASN A 51 -4.31 6.28 -5.53
C ASN A 51 -3.97 6.96 -6.86
N ALA A 52 -2.89 7.76 -6.90
CA ALA A 52 -2.43 8.40 -8.12
C ALA A 52 -1.79 7.37 -9.05
N ALA A 53 -0.87 6.55 -8.53
CA ALA A 53 -0.19 5.50 -9.30
C ALA A 53 -1.19 4.50 -9.92
N ARG A 54 -2.21 4.06 -9.16
CA ARG A 54 -3.26 3.17 -9.67
C ARG A 54 -4.11 3.84 -10.77
N SER A 55 -4.37 5.13 -10.67
CA SER A 55 -5.11 5.88 -11.70
C SER A 55 -4.31 6.11 -12.99
N TYR A 56 -2.99 6.33 -12.89
CA TYR A 56 -2.11 6.49 -14.06
C TYR A 56 -1.90 5.19 -14.82
N VAL A 57 -1.80 4.05 -14.12
CA VAL A 57 -1.68 2.72 -14.76
C VAL A 57 -2.97 2.36 -15.51
N LEU A 58 -4.14 2.60 -14.92
CA LEU A 58 -5.42 2.40 -15.61
C LEU A 58 -5.59 3.33 -16.82
N ALA A 59 -5.20 4.61 -16.70
CA ALA A 59 -5.23 5.55 -17.81
C ALA A 59 -4.27 5.13 -18.94
N ALA A 60 -3.05 4.69 -18.61
CA ALA A 60 -2.07 4.20 -19.59
C ALA A 60 -2.56 2.94 -20.32
N LEU A 61 -3.23 2.02 -19.61
CA LEU A 61 -3.80 0.81 -20.22
C LEU A 61 -4.97 1.11 -21.16
N VAL A 62 -5.84 2.09 -20.80
CA VAL A 62 -6.94 2.52 -21.69
C VAL A 62 -6.39 3.22 -22.93
N ILE A 63 -5.40 4.10 -22.78
CA ILE A 63 -4.77 4.79 -23.92
C ILE A 63 -4.03 3.79 -24.81
N GLY A 64 -3.30 2.82 -24.22
CA GLY A 64 -2.65 1.73 -24.95
C GLY A 64 -3.64 0.81 -25.68
N GLY A 65 -4.78 0.50 -25.05
CA GLY A 65 -5.85 -0.27 -25.67
C GLY A 65 -6.48 0.45 -26.86
N VAL A 66 -6.78 1.75 -26.72
CA VAL A 66 -7.39 2.54 -27.80
C VAL A 66 -6.43 2.73 -28.97
N THR A 67 -5.14 2.94 -28.71
CA THR A 67 -4.12 3.09 -29.77
C THR A 67 -3.88 1.78 -30.53
N THR A 68 -3.80 0.64 -29.83
CA THR A 68 -3.67 -0.68 -30.47
C THR A 68 -4.91 -1.05 -31.30
N LEU A 69 -6.11 -0.73 -30.82
CA LEU A 69 -7.36 -0.96 -31.56
C LEU A 69 -7.47 -0.05 -32.80
N SER A 70 -6.97 1.19 -32.70
CA SER A 70 -6.90 2.13 -33.84
C SER A 70 -5.90 1.66 -34.92
N ILE A 71 -4.76 1.11 -34.52
CA ILE A 71 -3.76 0.54 -35.45
C ILE A 71 -4.29 -0.76 -36.09
N ALA A 72 -4.93 -1.63 -35.31
CA ALA A 72 -5.53 -2.86 -35.82
C ALA A 72 -6.73 -2.62 -36.74
N ALA A 73 -7.44 -1.50 -36.57
CA ALA A 73 -8.54 -1.08 -37.44
C ALA A 73 -8.08 -0.32 -38.71
N TRP A 74 -6.81 0.09 -38.78
CA TRP A 74 -6.23 0.84 -39.90
C TRP A 74 -6.28 0.18 -41.29
N PRO A 75 -6.30 -1.17 -41.46
CA PRO A 75 -6.43 -1.79 -42.78
C PRO A 75 -7.88 -2.00 -43.24
N LEU A 76 -8.89 -1.71 -42.40
CA LEU A 76 -10.30 -1.84 -42.76
C LEU A 76 -10.80 -0.78 -43.77
N PRO A 77 -10.36 0.49 -43.75
CA PRO A 77 -10.82 1.51 -44.69
C PRO A 77 -10.61 1.18 -46.18
N PRO A 78 -9.44 0.71 -46.65
CA PRO A 78 -9.27 0.35 -48.07
C PRO A 78 -10.06 -0.91 -48.47
N PHE A 79 -10.24 -1.86 -47.56
CA PHE A 79 -11.04 -3.07 -47.83
C PHE A 79 -12.54 -2.75 -47.94
N LEU A 80 -13.02 -1.82 -47.12
CA LEU A 80 -14.41 -1.33 -47.18
C LEU A 80 -14.68 -0.51 -48.46
N TRP A 81 -13.66 0.12 -49.04
CA TRP A 81 -13.74 0.89 -50.30
C TRP A 81 -14.03 -0.01 -51.52
N GLU A 82 -13.49 -1.22 -51.54
CA GLU A 82 -13.70 -2.17 -52.66
C GLU A 82 -15.08 -2.83 -52.63
N LEU A 83 -15.69 -2.95 -51.45
CA LEU A 83 -17.02 -3.53 -51.23
C LEU A 83 -18.18 -2.61 -51.67
N LEU A 84 -17.90 -1.35 -52.03
CA LEU A 84 -18.89 -0.39 -52.48
C LEU A 84 -19.20 -0.56 -53.99
N PRO A 85 -20.49 -0.57 -54.39
CA PRO A 85 -20.90 -0.66 -55.81
C PRO A 85 -20.29 0.47 -56.65
N GLU A 86 -19.88 0.19 -57.89
CA GLU A 86 -19.25 1.14 -58.84
C GLU A 86 -19.93 2.54 -58.86
N ARG A 87 -21.27 2.57 -58.85
CA ARG A 87 -22.09 3.81 -58.86
C ARG A 87 -21.88 4.73 -57.65
N SER A 88 -21.35 4.20 -56.54
CA SER A 88 -21.04 4.95 -55.31
C SER A 88 -19.59 5.41 -55.23
N ARG A 89 -18.66 4.76 -55.96
CA ARG A 89 -17.25 5.17 -56.01
C ARG A 89 -17.05 6.47 -56.77
N ASP A 90 -17.82 6.68 -57.85
CA ASP A 90 -17.81 7.94 -58.63
C ASP A 90 -18.37 9.13 -57.84
N LEU A 91 -19.29 8.88 -56.89
CA LEU A 91 -19.90 9.90 -56.04
C LEU A 91 -19.01 10.28 -54.85
N LEU A 92 -18.24 9.32 -54.32
CA LEU A 92 -17.26 9.55 -53.24
C LEU A 92 -15.92 10.13 -53.74
N GLY A 93 -15.60 10.01 -55.03
CA GLY A 93 -14.40 10.57 -55.64
C GLY A 93 -14.33 12.11 -55.66
N GLN A 94 -15.45 12.81 -55.39
CA GLN A 94 -15.52 14.26 -55.52
C GLN A 94 -15.75 15.07 -54.24
N VAL A 95 -15.71 14.49 -53.03
CA VAL A 95 -16.09 15.26 -51.82
C VAL A 95 -14.92 15.46 -50.83
N PRO A 96 -14.15 16.57 -50.94
CA PRO A 96 -13.27 17.04 -49.86
C PRO A 96 -14.01 17.25 -48.53
N ALA A 97 -15.35 17.33 -48.54
CA ALA A 97 -16.21 17.42 -47.36
C ALA A 97 -16.15 16.19 -46.45
N LEU A 98 -15.93 14.98 -46.97
CA LEU A 98 -15.89 13.76 -46.15
C LEU A 98 -14.59 13.66 -45.33
N ARG A 99 -13.46 14.10 -45.92
CA ARG A 99 -12.18 14.23 -45.21
C ARG A 99 -12.21 15.36 -44.18
N ALA A 100 -12.86 16.49 -44.50
CA ALA A 100 -13.07 17.58 -43.55
C ALA A 100 -13.97 17.16 -42.37
N GLY A 101 -15.00 16.36 -42.63
CA GLY A 101 -15.89 15.81 -41.59
C GLY A 101 -15.15 14.89 -40.61
N ALA A 102 -14.32 13.98 -41.12
CA ALA A 102 -13.50 13.11 -40.27
C ALA A 102 -12.49 13.89 -39.42
N ALA A 103 -11.84 14.92 -39.99
CA ALA A 103 -10.91 15.78 -39.26
C ALA A 103 -11.61 16.62 -38.17
N ALA A 104 -12.80 17.16 -38.45
CA ALA A 104 -13.61 17.91 -37.49
C ALA A 104 -14.09 17.03 -36.32
N LEU A 105 -14.48 15.78 -36.60
CA LEU A 105 -14.87 14.81 -35.57
C LEU A 105 -13.70 14.39 -34.68
N ALA A 106 -12.51 14.18 -35.26
CA ALA A 106 -11.29 13.90 -34.49
C ALA A 106 -10.91 15.09 -33.59
N LEU A 107 -11.04 16.32 -34.10
CA LEU A 107 -10.79 17.53 -33.32
C LEU A 107 -11.81 17.71 -32.19
N ALA A 108 -13.10 17.44 -32.44
CA ALA A 108 -14.16 17.50 -31.42
C ALA A 108 -13.97 16.46 -30.31
N ALA A 109 -13.53 15.24 -30.66
CA ALA A 109 -13.19 14.20 -29.68
C ALA A 109 -11.97 14.59 -28.82
N LEU A 110 -10.94 15.20 -29.42
CA LEU A 110 -9.79 15.74 -28.70
C LEU A 110 -10.17 16.90 -27.76
N LEU A 111 -11.05 17.80 -28.19
CA LEU A 111 -11.51 18.94 -27.39
C LEU A 111 -12.41 18.51 -26.23
N THR A 112 -13.30 17.54 -26.45
CA THR A 112 -14.14 16.95 -25.38
C THR A 112 -13.30 16.20 -24.36
N ALA A 113 -12.32 15.40 -24.78
CA ALA A 113 -11.36 14.75 -23.87
C ALA A 113 -10.56 15.79 -23.05
N ALA A 114 -10.11 16.88 -23.68
CA ALA A 114 -9.38 17.94 -23.01
C ALA A 114 -10.24 18.80 -22.06
N ALA A 115 -11.52 18.99 -22.37
CA ALA A 115 -12.48 19.71 -21.53
C ALA A 115 -12.88 18.87 -20.31
N VAL A 116 -13.14 17.58 -20.50
CA VAL A 116 -13.38 16.61 -19.44
C VAL A 116 -12.16 16.50 -18.53
N GLY A 117 -10.95 16.39 -19.09
CA GLY A 117 -9.71 16.37 -18.29
C GLY A 117 -9.49 17.63 -17.45
N ARG A 118 -9.93 18.81 -17.93
CA ARG A 118 -9.92 20.06 -17.15
C ARG A 118 -10.98 20.09 -16.06
N LEU A 119 -12.18 19.58 -16.34
CA LEU A 119 -13.29 19.55 -15.39
C LEU A 119 -13.01 18.59 -14.22
N TRP A 120 -12.32 17.48 -14.48
CA TRP A 120 -11.94 16.49 -13.46
C TRP A 120 -10.98 17.01 -12.39
N ARG A 121 -10.34 18.18 -12.60
CA ARG A 121 -9.51 18.84 -11.57
C ARG A 121 -10.32 19.47 -10.43
N PHE A 122 -11.64 19.65 -10.61
CA PHE A 122 -12.48 20.40 -9.67
C PHE A 122 -13.48 19.54 -8.87
N LEU A 123 -13.56 18.22 -9.07
CA LEU A 123 -14.55 17.37 -8.38
C LEU A 123 -14.00 16.66 -7.12
N PRO A 124 -14.84 16.44 -6.08
CA PRO A 124 -14.43 15.82 -4.81
C PRO A 124 -13.83 14.42 -4.99
N THR A 125 -12.80 14.10 -4.20
CA THR A 125 -11.91 12.93 -4.32
C THR A 125 -12.53 11.58 -3.91
N GLY A 126 -13.82 11.37 -4.10
CA GLY A 126 -14.48 10.08 -3.87
C GLY A 126 -14.18 9.10 -5.01
N LEU A 127 -13.61 7.92 -4.69
CA LEU A 127 -13.28 6.86 -5.65
C LEU A 127 -14.48 6.49 -6.55
N GLY A 128 -15.69 6.49 -5.99
CA GLY A 128 -16.93 6.21 -6.73
C GLY A 128 -17.24 7.24 -7.83
N TRP A 129 -16.96 8.52 -7.61
CA TRP A 129 -17.24 9.58 -8.59
C TRP A 129 -16.30 9.52 -9.78
N ARG A 130 -15.06 9.08 -9.57
CA ARG A 130 -14.08 8.86 -10.65
C ARG A 130 -14.45 7.68 -11.54
N ILE A 131 -14.94 6.59 -10.96
CA ILE A 131 -15.44 5.44 -11.72
C ILE A 131 -16.66 5.83 -12.53
N LEU A 132 -17.62 6.54 -11.93
CA LEU A 132 -18.85 6.97 -12.60
C LEU A 132 -18.54 7.99 -13.72
N GLY A 133 -17.59 8.90 -13.49
CA GLY A 133 -17.08 9.81 -14.52
C GLY A 133 -16.42 9.06 -15.68
N ALA A 134 -15.60 8.04 -15.42
CA ALA A 134 -14.95 7.26 -16.47
C ALA A 134 -15.98 6.52 -17.34
N TRP A 135 -16.99 5.93 -16.72
CA TRP A 135 -18.11 5.30 -17.43
C TRP A 135 -18.91 6.30 -18.26
N ALA A 136 -19.22 7.48 -17.72
CA ALA A 136 -19.94 8.52 -18.46
C ALA A 136 -19.18 8.98 -19.72
N VAL A 137 -17.86 9.15 -19.62
CA VAL A 137 -17.00 9.51 -20.76
C VAL A 137 -16.95 8.39 -21.79
N ALA A 138 -16.82 7.14 -21.36
CA ALA A 138 -16.84 5.99 -22.26
C ALA A 138 -18.16 5.88 -23.02
N VAL A 139 -19.29 6.04 -22.32
CA VAL A 139 -20.63 6.02 -22.94
C VAL A 139 -20.80 7.18 -23.93
N LEU A 140 -20.35 8.38 -23.56
CA LEU A 140 -20.41 9.55 -24.47
C LEU A 140 -19.55 9.35 -25.71
N LEU A 141 -18.36 8.77 -25.57
CA LEU A 141 -17.49 8.47 -26.71
C LEU A 141 -18.15 7.45 -27.65
N VAL A 142 -18.73 6.38 -27.10
CA VAL A 142 -19.45 5.38 -27.90
C VAL A 142 -20.66 5.99 -28.60
N ALA A 143 -21.47 6.78 -27.88
CA ALA A 143 -22.61 7.48 -28.46
C ALA A 143 -22.18 8.44 -29.57
N PHE A 144 -21.07 9.16 -29.38
CA PHE A 144 -20.49 10.05 -30.39
C PHE A 144 -20.00 9.31 -31.62
N ILE A 145 -19.29 8.19 -31.45
CA ILE A 145 -18.83 7.35 -32.57
C ILE A 145 -20.03 6.81 -33.34
N VAL A 146 -21.07 6.33 -32.65
CA VAL A 146 -22.31 5.84 -33.29
C VAL A 146 -23.01 6.97 -34.05
N ALA A 147 -23.13 8.16 -33.47
CA ALA A 147 -23.74 9.33 -34.10
C ALA A 147 -22.94 9.83 -35.31
N ALA A 148 -21.61 9.85 -35.21
CA ALA A 148 -20.71 10.18 -36.30
C ALA A 148 -20.82 9.16 -37.44
N LEU A 149 -20.87 7.87 -37.11
CA LEU A 149 -21.07 6.79 -38.05
C LEU A 149 -22.43 6.91 -38.75
N TRP A 150 -23.48 7.28 -38.00
CA TRP A 150 -24.80 7.60 -38.53
C TRP A 150 -24.81 8.78 -39.51
N LEU A 151 -24.11 9.87 -39.18
CA LEU A 151 -23.99 11.05 -40.03
C LEU A 151 -23.22 10.76 -41.32
N VAL A 152 -22.21 9.89 -41.28
CA VAL A 152 -21.35 9.57 -42.43
C VAL A 152 -21.96 8.49 -43.33
N LEU A 153 -22.62 7.47 -42.77
CA LEU A 153 -23.25 6.38 -43.54
C LEU A 153 -24.71 6.66 -43.93
N GLY A 154 -25.31 7.71 -43.39
CA GLY A 154 -26.74 8.02 -43.57
C GLY A 154 -27.65 7.14 -42.72
N LEU A 155 -28.88 7.62 -42.45
CA LEU A 155 -29.91 6.83 -41.79
C LEU A 155 -30.11 5.52 -42.58
N PRO A 156 -29.95 4.33 -41.99
CA PRO A 156 -30.56 3.15 -42.58
C PRO A 156 -32.06 3.43 -42.61
N GLY A 157 -32.63 3.54 -43.81
CA GLY A 157 -34.08 3.52 -43.96
C GLY A 157 -34.59 2.33 -43.17
N LEU A 158 -35.59 2.56 -42.31
CA LEU A 158 -36.29 1.48 -41.61
C LEU A 158 -37.15 0.72 -42.64
N ASP A 159 -36.50 0.14 -43.64
CA ASP A 159 -37.11 -0.75 -44.59
C ASP A 159 -37.25 -2.09 -43.89
N THR A 160 -38.44 -2.34 -43.39
CA THR A 160 -38.89 -3.64 -42.90
C THR A 160 -38.91 -4.63 -44.07
N THR A 161 -37.75 -5.16 -44.46
CA THR A 161 -37.65 -6.28 -45.41
C THR A 161 -37.65 -7.61 -44.65
N PRO A 162 -38.63 -8.50 -44.85
CA PRO A 162 -38.87 -9.69 -44.01
C PRO A 162 -38.01 -10.91 -44.37
N THR A 163 -36.76 -10.72 -44.82
CA THR A 163 -35.84 -11.83 -45.08
C THR A 163 -34.40 -11.47 -44.70
N VAL A 164 -34.08 -11.65 -43.42
CA VAL A 164 -32.72 -11.47 -42.90
C VAL A 164 -31.82 -12.57 -43.50
N SER A 165 -30.88 -12.19 -44.37
CA SER A 165 -29.92 -13.13 -44.96
C SER A 165 -28.99 -13.71 -43.88
N PRO A 166 -28.87 -15.04 -43.74
CA PRO A 166 -28.09 -15.70 -42.67
C PRO A 166 -26.62 -15.25 -42.57
N LYS A 167 -26.00 -14.88 -43.70
CA LYS A 167 -24.59 -14.42 -43.74
C LYS A 167 -24.37 -13.06 -43.08
N ALA A 168 -25.37 -12.18 -43.11
CA ALA A 168 -25.25 -10.86 -42.46
C ALA A 168 -25.25 -11.00 -40.94
N LEU A 169 -26.11 -11.88 -40.41
CA LEU A 169 -26.19 -12.18 -38.98
C LEU A 169 -24.90 -12.81 -38.45
N ASP A 170 -24.25 -13.69 -39.20
CA ASP A 170 -23.00 -14.35 -38.80
C ASP A 170 -21.83 -13.36 -38.63
N SER A 171 -21.73 -12.39 -39.56
CA SER A 171 -20.70 -11.35 -39.49
C SER A 171 -20.90 -10.37 -38.32
N ILE A 172 -22.15 -10.04 -38.02
CA ILE A 172 -22.53 -9.17 -36.90
C ILE A 172 -22.28 -9.90 -35.58
N ALA A 173 -22.72 -11.15 -35.48
CA ALA A 173 -22.50 -11.99 -34.31
C ALA A 173 -21.01 -12.16 -34.01
N THR A 174 -20.21 -12.50 -35.02
CA THR A 174 -18.75 -12.69 -34.88
C THR A 174 -18.06 -11.45 -34.32
N ARG A 175 -18.41 -10.25 -34.82
CA ARG A 175 -17.85 -8.99 -34.33
C ARG A 175 -18.31 -8.66 -32.91
N ALA A 176 -19.60 -8.89 -32.61
CA ALA A 176 -20.13 -8.70 -31.27
C ALA A 176 -19.44 -9.63 -30.26
N PHE A 177 -19.23 -10.90 -30.61
CA PHE A 177 -18.50 -11.86 -29.78
C PHE A 177 -17.05 -11.43 -29.56
N ALA A 178 -16.34 -10.93 -30.58
CA ALA A 178 -14.97 -10.44 -30.43
C ALA A 178 -14.86 -9.25 -29.46
N ILE A 179 -15.81 -8.31 -29.52
CA ILE A 179 -15.85 -7.15 -28.61
C ILE A 179 -16.15 -7.60 -27.17
N VAL A 180 -17.14 -8.47 -26.99
CA VAL A 180 -17.50 -8.99 -25.65
C VAL A 180 -16.36 -9.80 -25.05
N ALA A 181 -15.70 -10.63 -25.86
CA ALA A 181 -14.52 -11.39 -25.43
C ALA A 181 -13.35 -10.45 -25.05
N GLY A 182 -13.10 -9.40 -25.85
CA GLY A 182 -12.07 -8.40 -25.56
C GLY A 182 -12.33 -7.65 -24.25
N LEU A 183 -13.56 -7.17 -24.03
CA LEU A 183 -13.95 -6.50 -22.79
C LEU A 183 -13.89 -7.45 -21.59
N GLY A 184 -14.32 -8.70 -21.76
CA GLY A 184 -14.22 -9.74 -20.73
C GLY A 184 -12.77 -10.03 -20.32
N GLY A 185 -11.86 -10.11 -21.29
CA GLY A 185 -10.43 -10.30 -21.03
C GLY A 185 -9.79 -9.16 -20.23
N VAL A 186 -10.11 -7.90 -20.59
CA VAL A 186 -9.63 -6.73 -19.83
C VAL A 186 -10.19 -6.71 -18.41
N ALA A 187 -11.49 -7.02 -18.24
CA ALA A 187 -12.11 -7.10 -16.92
C ALA A 187 -11.44 -8.16 -16.04
N LEU A 188 -11.15 -9.35 -16.59
CA LEU A 188 -10.42 -10.42 -15.89
C LEU A 188 -9.02 -9.98 -15.48
N LEU A 189 -8.29 -9.29 -16.37
CA LEU A 189 -6.95 -8.78 -16.06
C LEU A 189 -6.98 -7.76 -14.90
N VAL A 190 -7.95 -6.84 -14.92
CA VAL A 190 -8.12 -5.85 -13.85
C VAL A 190 -8.49 -6.53 -12.53
N ILE A 191 -9.40 -7.50 -12.54
CA ILE A 191 -9.78 -8.25 -11.34
C ILE A 191 -8.58 -9.01 -10.78
N ALA A 192 -7.79 -9.67 -11.63
CA ALA A 192 -6.57 -10.37 -11.23
C ALA A 192 -5.55 -9.41 -10.60
N TYR A 193 -5.32 -8.25 -11.22
CA TYR A 193 -4.41 -7.22 -10.69
C TYR A 193 -4.87 -6.65 -9.35
N GLN A 194 -6.18 -6.39 -9.20
CA GLN A 194 -6.75 -5.90 -7.94
C GLN A 194 -6.62 -6.93 -6.82
N ARG A 195 -6.87 -8.22 -7.12
CA ARG A 195 -6.67 -9.31 -6.16
C ARG A 195 -5.21 -9.37 -5.70
N GLN A 196 -4.26 -9.32 -6.62
CA GLN A 196 -2.84 -9.36 -6.30
C GLN A 196 -2.42 -8.20 -5.37
N SER A 197 -2.91 -6.98 -5.64
CA SER A 197 -2.61 -5.81 -4.80
C SER A 197 -3.19 -5.93 -3.39
N GLY A 198 -4.38 -6.53 -3.26
CA GLY A 198 -5.04 -6.76 -1.97
C GLY A 198 -4.32 -7.83 -1.14
N GLU A 199 -3.90 -8.92 -1.78
CA GLU A 199 -3.21 -10.04 -1.13
C GLU A 199 -1.86 -9.63 -0.54
N GLN A 200 -1.05 -8.87 -1.29
CA GLN A 200 0.24 -8.35 -0.78
C GLN A 200 0.05 -7.47 0.46
N THR A 201 -0.96 -6.59 0.44
CA THR A 201 -1.25 -5.71 1.58
C THR A 201 -1.72 -6.53 2.79
N ARG A 202 -2.56 -7.55 2.57
CA ARG A 202 -3.05 -8.43 3.65
C ARG A 202 -1.91 -9.21 4.29
N LEU A 203 -1.04 -9.83 3.50
CA LEU A 203 0.12 -10.56 3.99
C LEU A 203 1.09 -9.65 4.76
N PHE A 204 1.27 -8.41 4.30
CA PHE A 204 2.04 -7.42 5.02
C PHE A 204 1.42 -7.12 6.39
N THR A 205 0.12 -6.83 6.45
CA THR A 205 -0.58 -6.53 7.71
C THR A 205 -0.53 -7.71 8.70
N GLU A 206 -0.63 -8.94 8.21
CA GLU A 206 -0.52 -10.14 9.04
C GLU A 206 0.88 -10.26 9.68
N ARG A 207 1.94 -10.19 8.86
CA ARG A 207 3.34 -10.22 9.34
C ARG A 207 3.64 -9.04 10.27
N PHE A 208 3.11 -7.87 9.95
CA PHE A 208 3.23 -6.67 10.79
C PHE A 208 2.60 -6.90 12.16
N THR A 209 1.38 -7.42 12.21
CA THR A 209 0.70 -7.73 13.48
C THR A 209 1.51 -8.74 14.31
N THR A 210 2.05 -9.78 13.67
CA THR A 210 2.93 -10.74 14.33
C THR A 210 4.20 -10.10 14.89
N ALA A 211 4.89 -9.26 14.11
CA ALA A 211 6.12 -8.60 14.53
C ALA A 211 5.89 -7.61 15.68
N VAL A 212 4.80 -6.84 15.63
CA VAL A 212 4.37 -5.96 16.74
C VAL A 212 4.02 -6.77 17.98
N GLY A 213 3.34 -7.92 17.83
CA GLY A 213 3.05 -8.84 18.93
C GLY A 213 4.33 -9.34 19.60
N GLN A 214 5.32 -9.77 18.82
CA GLN A 214 6.64 -10.19 19.33
C GLN A 214 7.38 -9.05 20.06
N LEU A 215 7.27 -7.80 19.58
CA LEU A 215 7.88 -6.64 20.24
C LEU A 215 7.25 -6.35 21.62
N GLY A 216 6.01 -6.77 21.83
CA GLY A 216 5.27 -6.63 23.09
C GLY A 216 5.53 -7.72 24.13
N GLU A 217 6.20 -8.82 23.77
CA GLU A 217 6.38 -9.99 24.64
C GLU A 217 7.36 -9.79 25.78
N ASP A 218 7.14 -10.40 26.95
CA ASP A 218 7.97 -10.16 28.13
C ASP A 218 9.41 -10.67 27.98
N GLN A 219 9.63 -11.62 27.07
CA GLN A 219 10.95 -12.20 26.82
C GLN A 219 11.80 -11.30 25.92
N PRO A 220 12.97 -10.80 26.38
CA PRO A 220 13.83 -9.90 25.58
C PRO A 220 14.26 -10.48 24.22
N ALA A 221 14.48 -11.80 24.15
CA ALA A 221 14.84 -12.48 22.91
C ALA A 221 13.72 -12.43 21.85
N VAL A 222 12.46 -12.55 22.28
CA VAL A 222 11.30 -12.46 21.37
C VAL A 222 11.11 -11.02 20.89
N ARG A 223 11.29 -10.03 21.77
CA ARG A 223 11.25 -8.61 21.39
C ARG A 223 12.32 -8.26 20.37
N LEU A 224 13.54 -8.78 20.54
CA LEU A 224 14.63 -8.59 19.59
C LEU A 224 14.28 -9.17 18.20
N GLY A 225 13.67 -10.37 18.18
CA GLY A 225 13.10 -10.94 16.96
C GLY A 225 12.05 -10.04 16.31
N GLY A 226 11.16 -9.44 17.10
CA GLY A 226 10.16 -8.47 16.66
C GLY A 226 10.78 -7.22 16.01
N VAL A 227 11.87 -6.67 16.60
CA VAL A 227 12.62 -5.54 16.02
C VAL A 227 13.16 -5.90 14.64
N HIS A 228 13.83 -7.05 14.50
CA HIS A 228 14.37 -7.48 13.22
C HIS A 228 13.27 -7.76 12.19
N ALA A 229 12.15 -8.35 12.61
CA ALA A 229 10.99 -8.58 11.73
C ALA A 229 10.38 -7.26 11.24
N LEU A 230 10.22 -6.26 12.11
CA LEU A 230 9.74 -4.92 11.74
C LEU A 230 10.71 -4.20 10.80
N ALA A 231 12.01 -4.30 11.04
CA ALA A 231 13.02 -3.71 10.17
C ALA A 231 12.97 -4.34 8.76
N HIS A 232 12.85 -5.66 8.69
CA HIS A 232 12.73 -6.35 7.41
C HIS A 232 11.41 -6.01 6.68
N LEU A 233 10.31 -5.87 7.42
CA LEU A 233 9.05 -5.40 6.85
C LEU A 233 9.15 -3.97 6.31
N ALA A 234 9.86 -3.07 6.99
CA ALA A 234 10.09 -1.72 6.51
C ALA A 234 10.91 -1.71 5.20
N ASP A 235 11.92 -2.58 5.09
CA ASP A 235 12.71 -2.75 3.85
C ASP A 235 11.81 -3.18 2.68
N ASP A 236 10.96 -4.18 2.90
CA ASP A 236 10.12 -4.81 1.87
C ASP A 236 8.75 -4.14 1.68
N ALA A 237 8.52 -3.00 2.36
CA ALA A 237 7.21 -2.36 2.38
C ALA A 237 6.74 -1.95 0.96
N PRO A 238 5.53 -2.37 0.52
CA PRO A 238 5.06 -2.12 -0.85
C PRO A 238 4.65 -0.66 -1.08
N THR A 239 4.47 0.12 -0.02
CA THR A 239 4.18 1.55 -0.12
C THR A 239 4.97 2.34 0.94
N PRO A 240 5.33 3.62 0.66
CA PRO A 240 6.02 4.46 1.63
C PRO A 240 5.28 4.62 2.96
N GLY A 241 3.94 4.63 2.93
CA GLY A 241 3.12 4.74 4.15
C GLY A 241 3.21 3.51 5.06
N LEU A 242 3.35 2.31 4.48
CA LEU A 242 3.55 1.09 5.27
C LEU A 242 4.96 1.00 5.86
N ARG A 243 5.96 1.53 5.15
CA ARG A 243 7.32 1.68 5.69
C ARG A 243 7.33 2.63 6.88
N GLN A 244 6.71 3.80 6.72
CA GLN A 244 6.59 4.79 7.79
C GLN A 244 5.95 4.17 9.03
N MET A 245 4.88 3.39 8.86
CA MET A 245 4.22 2.71 9.98
C MET A 245 5.16 1.76 10.76
N CYS A 246 6.05 1.03 10.09
CA CYS A 246 7.07 0.22 10.77
C CYS A 246 8.08 1.08 11.52
N VAL A 247 8.57 2.16 10.91
CA VAL A 247 9.48 3.12 11.55
C VAL A 247 8.83 3.79 12.76
N ASP A 248 7.55 4.16 12.66
CA ASP A 248 6.79 4.79 13.73
C ASP A 248 6.68 3.88 14.97
N VAL A 249 6.49 2.57 14.77
CA VAL A 249 6.47 1.59 15.87
C VAL A 249 7.84 1.51 16.55
N LEU A 250 8.92 1.47 15.76
CA LEU A 250 10.28 1.43 16.29
C LEU A 250 10.61 2.71 17.08
N CYS A 251 10.27 3.89 16.56
CA CYS A 251 10.40 5.17 17.25
C CYS A 251 9.50 5.24 18.49
N ALA A 252 8.27 4.74 18.43
CA ALA A 252 7.37 4.66 19.59
C ALA A 252 7.96 3.78 20.70
N TYR A 253 8.61 2.67 20.36
CA TYR A 253 9.28 1.82 21.34
C TYR A 253 10.42 2.55 22.06
N LEU A 254 11.21 3.36 21.33
CA LEU A 254 12.27 4.19 21.91
C LEU A 254 11.73 5.27 22.84
N ARG A 255 10.51 5.75 22.61
CA ARG A 255 9.86 6.80 23.42
C ARG A 255 9.32 6.31 24.76
N ASN A 256 9.53 5.05 25.13
CA ASN A 256 9.16 4.55 26.45
C ASN A 256 10.16 5.08 27.50
N PRO A 257 9.78 6.04 28.37
CA PRO A 257 10.71 6.60 29.34
C PRO A 257 11.07 5.56 30.41
N GLY A 258 12.29 5.67 30.92
CA GLY A 258 12.70 4.93 32.12
C GLY A 258 11.87 5.32 33.34
N PRO A 259 11.91 4.51 34.42
CA PRO A 259 11.25 4.87 35.67
C PRO A 259 11.83 6.17 36.26
N ASP A 260 10.94 7.06 36.70
CA ASP A 260 11.32 8.31 37.39
C ASP A 260 12.02 8.05 38.73
N ASP A 261 12.84 9.01 39.16
CA ASP A 261 13.51 8.97 40.46
C ASP A 261 12.51 8.82 41.62
N LEU A 262 12.85 7.95 42.58
CA LEU A 262 12.06 7.76 43.80
C LEU A 262 12.09 9.00 44.70
N PRO A 263 10.92 9.51 45.15
CA PRO A 263 10.86 10.57 46.15
C PRO A 263 11.53 10.17 47.47
N GLN A 264 12.14 11.13 48.16
CA GLN A 264 12.68 10.91 49.50
C GLN A 264 11.55 10.53 50.47
N GLY A 265 11.76 9.47 51.26
CA GLY A 265 10.74 8.96 52.20
C GLY A 265 9.76 7.95 51.60
N SER A 266 10.02 7.43 50.39
CA SER A 266 9.23 6.35 49.80
C SER A 266 9.17 5.12 50.71
N THR A 267 8.01 4.46 50.76
CA THR A 267 7.82 3.21 51.52
C THR A 267 8.65 2.07 50.92
N ASP A 268 8.88 1.01 51.68
CA ASP A 268 9.67 -0.12 51.19
C ASP A 268 8.98 -0.83 50.01
N ASP A 269 7.64 -0.91 49.99
CA ASP A 269 6.88 -1.40 48.82
C ASP A 269 7.06 -0.53 47.56
N GLN A 270 7.13 0.80 47.73
CA GLN A 270 7.38 1.73 46.62
C GLN A 270 8.81 1.56 46.08
N LYS A 271 9.79 1.38 46.97
CA LYS A 271 11.18 1.10 46.57
C LYS A 271 11.28 -0.22 45.80
N GLN A 272 10.61 -1.27 46.26
CA GLN A 272 10.61 -2.56 45.58
C GLN A 272 9.98 -2.45 44.18
N THR A 273 8.81 -1.81 44.07
CA THR A 273 8.14 -1.62 42.78
C THR A 273 9.00 -0.82 41.80
N HIS A 274 9.68 0.23 42.26
CA HIS A 274 10.59 1.00 41.42
C HIS A 274 11.83 0.18 41.04
N HIS A 275 12.40 -0.59 41.98
CA HIS A 275 13.51 -1.50 41.67
C HIS A 275 13.14 -2.48 40.56
N ASP A 276 11.97 -3.10 40.63
CA ASP A 276 11.49 -4.03 39.62
C ASP A 276 11.35 -3.33 38.24
N ARG A 277 10.79 -2.11 38.21
CA ARG A 277 10.71 -1.30 36.97
C ARG A 277 12.08 -0.91 36.41
N VAL A 278 13.06 -0.61 37.27
CA VAL A 278 14.44 -0.29 36.85
C VAL A 278 15.09 -1.53 36.24
N VAL A 279 14.94 -2.69 36.88
CA VAL A 279 15.47 -3.96 36.39
C VAL A 279 14.84 -4.32 35.05
N GLU A 280 13.53 -4.20 34.91
CA GLU A 280 12.83 -4.43 33.64
C GLU A 280 13.29 -3.46 32.54
N HIS A 281 13.39 -2.16 32.86
CA HIS A 281 13.87 -1.15 31.92
C HIS A 281 15.30 -1.43 31.44
N ALA A 282 16.17 -1.85 32.35
CA ALA A 282 17.55 -2.23 32.05
C ALA A 282 17.63 -3.50 31.20
N ALA A 283 16.77 -4.50 31.46
CA ALA A 283 16.71 -5.73 30.68
C ALA A 283 16.36 -5.46 29.20
N MET A 284 15.63 -4.39 28.90
CA MET A 284 15.24 -4.00 27.55
C MET A 284 16.24 -3.08 26.83
N ARG A 285 17.40 -2.77 27.44
CA ARG A 285 18.41 -1.88 26.87
C ARG A 285 18.94 -2.36 25.52
N GLU A 286 19.18 -3.67 25.37
CA GLU A 286 19.66 -4.26 24.11
C GLU A 286 18.65 -4.12 22.97
N VAL A 287 17.35 -4.18 23.27
CA VAL A 287 16.29 -3.96 22.27
C VAL A 287 16.32 -2.52 21.79
N ARG A 288 16.33 -1.54 22.71
CA ARG A 288 16.42 -0.10 22.36
C ARG A 288 17.70 0.21 21.57
N LEU A 289 18.83 -0.34 21.98
CA LEU A 289 20.11 -0.22 21.28
C LEU A 289 20.03 -0.77 19.86
N THR A 290 19.40 -1.94 19.67
CA THR A 290 19.24 -2.56 18.36
C THR A 290 18.38 -1.72 17.43
N ILE A 291 17.32 -1.10 17.95
CA ILE A 291 16.48 -0.18 17.18
C ILE A 291 17.30 1.03 16.73
N ALA A 292 18.00 1.69 17.64
CA ALA A 292 18.83 2.86 17.33
C ALA A 292 19.92 2.53 16.28
N ARG A 293 20.59 1.38 16.43
CA ARG A 293 21.59 0.89 15.47
C ARG A 293 20.98 0.59 14.11
N THR A 294 19.81 -0.04 14.06
CA THR A 294 19.13 -0.38 12.81
C THR A 294 18.76 0.88 12.05
N ILE A 295 18.15 1.86 12.72
CA ILE A 295 17.82 3.16 12.13
C ILE A 295 19.08 3.83 11.59
N SER A 296 20.12 3.94 12.41
CA SER A 296 21.40 4.56 12.04
C SER A 296 22.03 3.91 10.80
N HIS A 297 22.06 2.58 10.76
CA HIS A 297 22.64 1.83 9.64
C HIS A 297 21.87 2.05 8.31
N ARG A 298 20.54 2.08 8.37
CA ARG A 298 19.69 2.28 7.17
C ARG A 298 19.73 3.70 6.65
N LEU A 299 20.01 4.68 7.51
CA LEU A 299 20.17 6.08 7.09
C LEU A 299 21.52 6.35 6.39
N ARG A 300 22.57 5.58 6.68
CA ARG A 300 23.89 5.70 6.02
C ARG A 300 23.97 5.06 4.64
N THR A 301 23.04 4.17 4.34
CA THR A 301 22.95 3.50 3.05
C THR A 301 21.81 4.11 2.26
N PRO A 302 21.88 4.20 0.91
CA PRO A 302 20.84 4.78 0.07
C PRO A 302 19.61 3.87 0.03
N THR A 303 18.95 3.75 1.18
CA THR A 303 17.78 2.91 1.37
C THR A 303 16.54 3.79 1.40
N PRO A 304 15.37 3.20 1.12
CA PRO A 304 14.11 3.92 1.20
C PRO A 304 13.70 4.38 2.61
N TRP A 305 14.53 4.11 3.65
CA TRP A 305 14.36 4.64 5.00
C TRP A 305 14.75 6.12 5.09
N GLN A 306 15.61 6.62 4.20
CA GLN A 306 16.02 8.03 4.20
C GLN A 306 14.80 8.96 4.01
N ASP A 307 13.75 8.49 3.34
CA ASP A 307 12.51 9.25 3.09
C ASP A 307 11.51 9.21 4.27
N CYS A 308 11.81 8.46 5.34
CA CYS A 308 10.94 8.32 6.50
C CYS A 308 11.10 9.47 7.49
N ASP A 309 10.02 9.75 8.23
CA ASP A 309 10.05 10.65 9.38
C ASP A 309 10.45 9.87 10.64
N TYR A 310 11.20 10.53 11.52
CA TYR A 310 11.70 10.00 12.78
C TYR A 310 11.30 10.91 13.93
N ASP A 311 10.47 10.40 14.83
CA ASP A 311 10.01 11.11 16.02
C ASP A 311 10.67 10.53 17.26
N PHE A 312 11.72 11.21 17.73
CA PHE A 312 12.42 10.88 18.98
C PHE A 312 11.97 11.78 20.14
N THR A 313 10.79 12.39 20.05
CA THR A 313 10.28 13.29 21.09
C THR A 313 10.23 12.59 22.45
N GLY A 314 10.92 13.15 23.45
CA GLY A 314 10.97 12.61 24.81
C GLY A 314 11.78 11.33 25.00
N VAL A 315 12.55 10.89 24.00
CA VAL A 315 13.42 9.71 24.14
C VAL A 315 14.61 10.02 25.05
N THR A 316 14.94 9.11 25.97
CA THR A 316 16.21 9.11 26.69
C THR A 316 17.13 8.04 26.09
N PHE A 317 18.12 8.46 25.32
CA PHE A 317 19.12 7.56 24.73
C PHE A 317 20.19 7.19 25.76
N GLU A 318 19.99 6.05 26.42
CA GLU A 318 20.97 5.40 27.33
C GLU A 318 22.10 4.67 26.59
N SER A 319 21.95 4.54 25.27
CA SER A 319 22.85 3.82 24.38
C SER A 319 23.24 4.76 23.23
N PRO A 320 24.42 4.57 22.61
CA PRO A 320 24.88 5.49 21.60
C PRO A 320 23.93 5.61 20.40
N LEU A 321 23.62 6.83 20.00
CA LEU A 321 22.94 7.12 18.73
C LEU A 321 23.97 7.67 17.76
N ASP A 322 24.31 6.89 16.74
CA ASP A 322 25.38 7.24 15.82
C ASP A 322 24.82 7.54 14.42
N LEU A 323 24.52 8.81 14.16
CA LEU A 323 24.05 9.31 12.87
C LEU A 323 25.19 9.88 12.02
N ASN A 324 26.45 9.54 12.33
CA ASN A 324 27.57 9.99 11.51
C ASN A 324 27.40 9.53 10.05
N GLY A 325 27.51 10.45 9.10
CA GLY A 325 27.35 10.18 7.66
C GLY A 325 25.94 9.72 7.23
N ALA A 326 24.92 9.85 8.08
CA ALA A 326 23.55 9.51 7.71
C ALA A 326 22.91 10.60 6.82
N VAL A 327 22.02 10.18 5.93
CA VAL A 327 21.19 11.07 5.13
C VAL A 327 19.73 10.89 5.54
N CYS A 328 19.09 11.98 5.94
CA CYS A 328 17.67 12.01 6.27
C CYS A 328 16.95 13.02 5.36
N GLN A 329 16.00 12.51 4.57
CA GLN A 329 15.15 13.29 3.68
C GLN A 329 13.77 13.57 4.27
N GLY A 330 13.29 12.70 5.16
CA GLY A 330 12.13 12.98 5.99
C GLY A 330 12.45 13.94 7.14
N ARG A 331 11.45 14.14 8.01
CA ARG A 331 11.59 14.96 9.22
C ARG A 331 12.28 14.18 10.33
N MET A 332 13.18 14.79 11.07
CA MET A 332 13.77 14.20 12.28
C MET A 332 13.56 15.11 13.50
N THR A 333 12.83 14.64 14.51
CA THR A 333 12.43 15.46 15.68
C THR A 333 13.12 14.99 16.96
N PHE A 334 13.81 15.91 17.64
CA PHE A 334 14.52 15.65 18.92
C PHE A 334 13.94 16.44 20.11
N VAL A 335 12.67 16.84 20.04
CA VAL A 335 12.01 17.64 21.08
C VAL A 335 12.02 16.90 22.42
N LYS A 336 12.63 17.50 23.46
CA LYS A 336 12.79 16.89 24.80
C LYS A 336 13.57 15.56 24.78
N THR A 337 14.38 15.30 23.76
CA THR A 337 15.27 14.14 23.75
C THR A 337 16.45 14.39 24.69
N THR A 338 16.84 13.38 25.46
CA THR A 338 18.01 13.41 26.33
C THR A 338 19.03 12.36 25.89
N PHE A 339 20.29 12.74 25.72
CA PHE A 339 21.39 11.81 25.44
C PHE A 339 22.21 11.61 26.71
N THR A 340 22.17 10.41 27.28
CA THR A 340 22.99 10.03 28.44
C THR A 340 24.21 9.18 28.05
N SER A 341 24.35 8.90 26.75
CA SER A 341 25.50 8.25 26.11
C SER A 341 25.95 9.06 24.88
N ASP A 342 26.97 8.59 24.17
CA ASP A 342 27.54 9.27 23.01
C ASP A 342 26.51 9.45 21.88
N ALA A 343 26.44 10.64 21.32
CA ALA A 343 25.59 10.96 20.17
C ALA A 343 26.45 11.55 19.04
N GLY A 344 26.50 10.85 17.90
CA GLY A 344 27.30 11.23 16.74
C GLY A 344 26.44 11.86 15.65
N PHE A 345 26.79 13.06 15.21
CA PHE A 345 26.10 13.80 14.14
C PHE A 345 27.07 14.37 13.07
N GLY A 346 28.32 13.91 13.06
CA GLY A 346 29.31 14.32 12.06
C GLY A 346 28.91 13.89 10.66
N ASP A 347 29.05 14.78 9.68
CA ASP A 347 28.71 14.53 8.26
C ASP A 347 27.25 14.07 8.03
N VAL A 348 26.34 14.33 8.97
CA VAL A 348 24.90 14.07 8.78
C VAL A 348 24.29 15.10 7.83
N THR A 349 23.45 14.64 6.90
CA THR A 349 22.75 15.50 5.96
C THR A 349 21.24 15.44 6.22
N PHE A 350 20.66 16.55 6.66
CA PHE A 350 19.20 16.74 6.76
C PHE A 350 18.72 17.55 5.56
N THR A 351 17.84 16.96 4.74
CA THR A 351 17.16 17.68 3.66
C THR A 351 15.69 17.98 3.98
N GLY A 352 15.11 17.27 4.95
CA GLY A 352 13.85 17.64 5.60
C GLY A 352 14.08 18.49 6.86
N ASP A 353 12.99 18.82 7.57
CA ASP A 353 13.04 19.56 8.83
C ASP A 353 13.76 18.73 9.92
N ALA A 354 14.72 19.36 10.62
CA ALA A 354 15.36 18.81 11.81
C ALA A 354 15.35 19.85 12.93
N ASP A 355 14.94 19.44 14.14
CA ASP A 355 14.87 20.29 15.35
C ASP A 355 16.11 20.15 16.24
#